data_AF-A0A151T8P8-F1
#
_entry.id   AF-A0A151T8P8-F1
#
_cell.length_a   1.000
_cell.length_b   1.000
_cell.length_c   1.000
_cell.angle_alpha   90.00
_cell.angle_beta   90.00
_cell.angle_gamma   90.00
#
_symmetry.space_group_name_H-M   'P 1'
#
loop_
_entity.id
_entity.type
_entity.pdbx_description
1 polymer ?
#
loop_
_entity_poly.entity_id
_entity_poly.type
_entity_poly.pdbx_seq_one_letter_code
_entity_poly.pdbx_strand_id
1 'polypeptide(L)' 'GNTISYVKAWKATKKALERAFGNWEESYKLLPRCLQALQVFVPSTIIQVQRCPILENVVLVLGKRRFHRLF' A
#
# COMPACT_ATOMS: atom_id res chain seq x y z
N GLY A 1 31.37 -9.94 -20.79
CA GLY A 1 30.09 -10.57 -20.41
C GLY A 1 29.18 -9.51 -19.83
N ASN A 2 28.02 -9.28 -20.44
CA ASN A 2 27.07 -8.26 -19.99
C ASN A 2 26.16 -8.85 -18.89
N THR A 3 26.69 -8.96 -17.67
CA THR A 3 25.88 -9.39 -16.53
C THR A 3 24.90 -8.28 -16.18
N ILE A 4 23.60 -8.54 -16.37
CA ILE A 4 22.57 -7.60 -15.95
C ILE A 4 22.65 -7.49 -14.43
N SER A 5 22.91 -6.29 -13.93
CA SER A 5 22.94 -6.06 -12.48
C SER A 5 21.55 -6.28 -11.90
N TYR A 6 21.52 -6.84 -10.69
CA TYR A 6 20.28 -7.08 -9.93
C TYR A 6 19.35 -5.84 -9.90
N VAL A 7 19.92 -4.64 -9.77
CA VAL A 7 19.18 -3.37 -9.78
C VAL A 7 18.45 -3.12 -11.10
N LYS A 8 19.07 -3.45 -12.25
CA LYS A 8 18.45 -3.30 -13.56
C LYS A 8 17.30 -4.30 -13.74
N ALA A 9 17.52 -5.54 -13.33
CA ALA A 9 16.46 -6.56 -13.35
C ALA A 9 15.27 -6.13 -12.47
N TRP A 10 15.54 -5.68 -11.24
CA TRP A 10 14.50 -5.22 -10.31
C TRP A 10 13.68 -4.05 -10.86
N LYS A 11 14.33 -3.05 -11.46
CA LYS A 11 13.63 -1.92 -12.10
C LYS A 11 12.77 -2.36 -13.28
N ALA A 12 13.25 -3.29 -14.10
CA ALA A 12 12.49 -3.83 -15.21
C ALA A 12 11.26 -4.61 -14.73
N THR A 13 11.42 -5.45 -13.71
CA THR A 13 10.31 -6.19 -13.10
C THR A 13 9.26 -5.24 -12.51
N LYS A 14 9.69 -4.22 -11.74
CA LYS A 14 8.76 -3.22 -11.19
C LYS A 14 7.98 -2.50 -12.31
N LYS A 15 8.65 -2.09 -13.38
CA LYS A 15 8.00 -1.42 -14.52
C LYS A 15 7.04 -2.33 -15.27
N ALA A 16 7.34 -3.62 -15.39
CA ALA A 16 6.44 -4.59 -16.00
C ALA A 16 5.18 -4.80 -15.14
N LEU A 17 5.33 -4.90 -13.82
CA LEU A 17 4.21 -5.00 -12.89
C LEU A 17 3.31 -3.76 -12.92
N GLU A 18 3.90 -2.55 -12.93
CA GLU A 18 3.13 -1.30 -13.05
C GLU A 18 2.35 -1.21 -14.37
N ARG A 19 2.89 -1.76 -15.47
CA ARG A 19 2.18 -1.83 -16.76
C ARG A 19 1.04 -2.85 -16.75
N ALA A 20 1.24 -3.98 -16.10
CA ALA A 20 0.27 -5.07 -16.06
C ALA A 20 -0.89 -4.81 -15.08
N PHE A 21 -0.59 -4.23 -13.91
CA PHE A 21 -1.53 -4.08 -12.81
C PHE A 21 -1.86 -2.63 -12.44
N GLY A 22 -1.21 -1.64 -13.08
CA GLY A 22 -1.36 -0.23 -12.77
C GLY A 22 -0.46 0.23 -11.62
N ASN A 23 -0.61 1.50 -11.23
CA ASN A 23 0.17 2.08 -10.14
C ASN A 23 -0.27 1.49 -8.79
N TRP A 24 0.67 0.93 -8.03
CA TRP A 24 0.44 0.40 -6.69
C TRP A 24 -0.24 1.43 -5.77
N GLU A 25 0.07 2.71 -5.95
CA GLU A 25 -0.45 3.80 -5.13
C GLU A 25 -1.98 3.93 -5.26
N GLU A 26 -2.53 3.66 -6.45
CA GLU A 26 -3.98 3.65 -6.66
C GLU A 26 -4.63 2.42 -6.05
N SER A 27 -4.00 1.25 -6.16
CA SER A 27 -4.46 0.03 -5.48
C SER A 27 -4.51 0.21 -3.96
N TYR A 28 -3.53 0.91 -3.38
CA TYR A 28 -3.51 1.25 -1.95
C TYR A 28 -4.59 2.25 -1.54
N LYS A 29 -5.00 3.18 -2.43
CA LYS A 29 -6.13 4.08 -2.17
C LYS A 29 -7.47 3.33 -2.12
N LEU A 30 -7.60 2.23 -2.87
CA LEU A 30 -8.82 1.41 -2.89
C LEU A 30 -8.91 0.46 -1.70
N LEU A 31 -7.76 0.05 -1.13
CA LEU A 31 -7.66 -0.92 -0.04
C LEU A 31 -8.61 -0.64 1.15
N PRO A 32 -8.75 0.59 1.69
CA PRO A 32 -9.67 0.86 2.80
C PRO A 32 -11.13 0.55 2.44
N ARG A 33 -11.53 0.83 1.20
CA ARG A 33 -12.89 0.60 0.71
C ARG A 33 -13.14 -0.90 0.53
N CYS A 34 -12.16 -1.63 0.01
CA CYS A 34 -12.23 -3.08 -0.11
C CYS A 34 -12.32 -3.76 1.25
N LEU A 35 -11.47 -3.35 2.22
CA LEU A 35 -11.52 -3.86 3.60
C LEU A 35 -12.88 -3.59 4.24
N GLN A 36 -13.43 -2.40 4.05
CA GLN A 36 -14.76 -2.06 4.57
C GLN A 36 -15.86 -2.94 3.94
N ALA A 37 -15.83 -3.13 2.62
CA ALA A 37 -16.78 -4.01 1.94
C ALA A 37 -16.67 -5.45 2.45
N LEU A 38 -15.45 -5.95 2.60
CA LEU A 38 -15.19 -7.31 3.10
C LEU A 38 -15.76 -7.50 4.51
N GLN A 39 -15.66 -6.49 5.37
CA GLN A 39 -16.25 -6.54 6.71
C GLN A 39 -17.79 -6.52 6.69
N VAL A 40 -18.41 -5.89 5.70
CA VAL A 40 -19.88 -5.91 5.51
C VAL A 40 -20.36 -7.29 5.06
N PHE A 41 -19.65 -7.91 4.11
CA PHE A 41 -20.04 -9.22 3.57
C PHE A 41 -19.66 -10.39 4.48
N VAL A 42 -18.58 -10.25 5.25
CA VAL A 42 -18.10 -11.27 6.17
C VAL A 42 -17.90 -10.61 7.56
N PRO A 43 -18.98 -10.47 8.34
CA PRO A 43 -18.96 -9.73 9.62
C PRO A 43 -18.07 -10.36 10.70
N SER A 44 -17.71 -11.64 10.55
CA SER A 44 -16.72 -12.32 11.39
C SER A 44 -15.27 -11.92 11.09
N THR A 45 -15.02 -11.12 10.06
CA THR A 45 -13.67 -10.65 9.72
C THR A 45 -13.22 -9.57 10.71
N ILE A 46 -12.13 -9.86 11.43
CA ILE A 46 -11.45 -8.89 12.30
C ILE A 46 -10.37 -8.19 11.48
N ILE A 47 -10.58 -6.91 11.17
CA ILE A 47 -9.61 -6.08 10.46
C ILE A 47 -8.90 -5.16 11.45
N GLN A 48 -7.63 -5.43 11.73
CA GLN A 48 -6.77 -4.54 12.52
C GLN A 48 -5.91 -3.69 11.59
N VAL A 49 -6.35 -2.46 11.34
CA VAL A 49 -5.51 -1.46 10.66
C VAL A 49 -4.67 -0.77 11.72
N GLN A 50 -3.35 -0.98 11.72
CA GLN A 50 -2.44 -0.26 12.59
C GLN A 50 -2.41 1.22 12.17
N ARG A 51 -3.21 2.04 12.86
CA ARG A 51 -3.27 3.48 12.65
C ARG A 51 -2.17 4.13 13.46
N CYS A 52 -0.97 4.25 12.91
CA CYS A 52 0.01 5.16 13.49
C CYS A 52 -0.54 6.59 13.32
N PRO A 53 -0.82 7.33 14.41
CA PRO A 53 -1.10 8.75 14.28
C PRO A 53 0.13 9.43 13.66
N ILE A 54 -0.10 10.26 12.64
CA ILE A 54 0.98 11.08 12.09
C ILE A 54 1.20 12.21 13.09
N LEU A 55 2.34 12.18 13.78
CA LEU A 55 2.86 13.34 14.50
C LEU A 55 3.47 14.31 13.48
N GLU A 56 2.71 15.34 13.11
CA GLU A 56 3.23 16.53 12.43
C GLU A 56 3.25 17.65 13.47
N ASN A 57 4.44 18.17 13.81
CA ASN A 57 4.62 19.33 14.71
C ASN A 57 3.83 19.23 16.04
N VAL A 58 3.88 18.07 16.72
CA VAL A 58 3.26 17.81 18.05
C VAL A 58 1.73 17.79 18.06
N VAL A 59 1.05 18.01 16.92
CA VAL A 59 -0.42 17.94 16.84
C VAL A 59 -0.87 16.62 16.20
N LEU A 60 -1.80 15.92 16.88
CA LEU A 60 -2.46 14.74 16.33
C LEU A 60 -3.43 15.17 15.22
N VAL A 61 -3.05 14.95 13.95
CA VAL A 61 -3.96 15.19 12.82
C VAL A 61 -4.92 13.99 12.69
N LEU A 62 -6.08 14.08 13.33
CA LEU A 62 -7.18 13.14 13.11
C LEU A 62 -7.69 13.27 11.67
N GLY A 63 -7.64 12.18 10.91
CA GLY A 63 -8.16 12.12 9.54
C GLY A 63 -7.10 11.94 8.44
N LYS A 64 -5.81 12.19 8.71
CA LYS A 64 -4.73 11.80 7.78
C LYS A 64 -4.36 10.34 8.00
N ARG A 65 -4.45 9.52 6.96
CA ARG A 65 -4.10 8.09 6.98
C ARG A 65 -2.81 7.89 6.18
N ARG A 66 -1.74 7.41 6.82
CA ARG A 66 -0.50 7.03 6.15
C ARG A 66 -0.34 5.52 6.24
N PHE A 67 -0.39 4.85 5.10
CA PHE A 67 0.01 3.45 4.99
C PHE A 67 1.53 3.40 5.01
N HIS A 68 2.11 2.76 6.02
CA HIS A 68 3.54 2.49 6.02
C HIS A 68 3.78 1.40 4.99
N ARG A 69 4.62 1.71 4.00
CA ARG A 69 5.11 0.72 3.05
C ARG A 69 6.11 -0.16 3.80
N LEU A 70 5.63 -1.29 4.31
CA LEU A 70 6.48 -2.44 4.61
C LEU A 70 6.80 -3.04 3.24
N PHE A 71 8.09 -3.24 2.92
CA PHE A 71 8.68 -3.69 1.64
C PHE A 71 9.02 -2.61 0.59
#